data_AF-S9W4J7-F1
#
_entry.id   AF-S9W4J7-F1
#
_cell.length_a   1.000
_cell.length_b   1.000
_cell.length_c   1.000
_cell.angle_alpha   90.00
_cell.angle_beta   90.00
_cell.angle_gamma   90.00
#
_symmetry.space_group_name_H-M   'P 1'
#
loop_
_entity.id
_entity.type
_entity.pdbx_description
1 polymer ?
#
loop_
_entity_poly.entity_id
_entity_poly.type
_entity_poly.pdbx_seq_one_letter_code
_entity_poly.pdbx_strand_id
1 'polypeptide(L)'
;MRFVFLYWVVFIRLLVHATYRSVTKDSHVVSDSRKTLQDWNANRFHEYRIKSSVSVPVDSLFPSHQTLWLGIEADCSYLAQFTNRVEAKKHILQEIEKVSSLYDRSFHIYVQVLQLFLPSSEECFAGKLPMSENGVDLEKNRPLEEKLNSFTKRKAEMANEKNSLIPSAKYLSLTSEDSASQTVSPQAWLLLTTANDSKQKGISWFATICNGFSIEDEWQVGPSSVVAAYPNDWPIIAHELGHIFGLIHDCDKESCQNPNESCCPLSHILCDAQGLYVMHPSNSYPKHKFSDCSILQLHSLLAKNYISFSCLSKPSEDMGIKLGMCGNGIVEGDEECDCGDDCNQNPCCDGKTCRYATGSVCDDSKDSCCKNCQLSRAGMVCRKASGPCDKPEFCTGKSSECPKDESWEDGTYCSLHDRTGSCASGRCTSPSEQCRELTNFSISACQPRSCKVSCMNDNGVCYSSSINYLDGTRCAGGLCYNGKCIPIEETSAATWRKQPSLFCASATMLISLALIAWFFW
;
A
#
# COMPACT_ATOMS: atom_id res chain seq x y z
N MET A 1 -25.44 30.00 -74.21
CA MET A 1 -25.21 30.20 -72.76
C MET A 1 -24.70 28.92 -72.13
N ARG A 2 -23.44 28.59 -72.39
CA ARG A 2 -22.76 27.33 -72.05
C ARG A 2 -21.71 27.52 -70.92
N PHE A 3 -21.91 28.48 -70.03
CA PHE A 3 -20.87 28.94 -69.09
C PHE A 3 -21.34 29.14 -67.64
N VAL A 4 -22.43 28.48 -67.20
CA VAL A 4 -22.89 28.58 -65.80
C VAL A 4 -23.01 27.22 -65.09
N PHE A 5 -22.91 26.10 -65.81
CA PHE A 5 -23.04 24.76 -65.21
C PHE A 5 -21.71 24.09 -64.78
N LEU A 6 -20.57 24.78 -64.94
CA LEU A 6 -19.24 24.23 -64.61
C LEU A 6 -18.70 24.66 -63.23
N TYR A 7 -19.36 25.60 -62.55
CA TYR A 7 -18.91 26.06 -61.22
C TYR A 7 -19.57 25.33 -60.04
N TRP A 8 -20.66 24.58 -60.27
CA TRP A 8 -21.35 23.83 -59.22
C TRP A 8 -20.90 22.36 -59.09
N VAL A 9 -20.24 21.80 -60.11
CA VAL A 9 -19.76 20.40 -60.08
C VAL A 9 -18.35 20.29 -59.45
N VAL A 10 -17.60 21.40 -59.37
CA VAL A 10 -16.26 21.41 -58.75
C VAL A 10 -16.32 21.61 -57.23
N PHE A 11 -17.35 22.30 -56.70
CA PHE A 11 -17.48 22.49 -55.25
C PHE A 11 -18.08 21.27 -54.50
N ILE A 12 -18.83 20.40 -55.19
CA ILE A 12 -19.43 19.20 -54.58
C ILE A 12 -18.46 18.00 -54.56
N ARG A 13 -17.35 18.03 -55.34
CA ARG A 13 -16.27 17.04 -55.20
C ARG A 13 -15.25 17.35 -54.10
N LEU A 14 -15.29 18.54 -53.49
CA LEU A 14 -14.41 18.93 -52.38
C LEU A 14 -15.05 18.79 -50.99
N LEU A 15 -16.36 18.49 -50.90
CA LEU A 15 -17.07 18.33 -49.63
C LEU A 15 -17.56 16.90 -49.33
N VAL A 16 -17.27 15.93 -50.21
CA VAL A 16 -17.63 14.50 -50.03
C VAL A 16 -16.38 13.59 -49.99
N HIS A 17 -15.19 14.15 -49.81
CA HIS A 17 -13.93 13.40 -49.58
C HIS A 17 -13.36 13.55 -48.16
N ALA A 18 -14.09 14.22 -47.26
CA ALA A 18 -13.84 14.12 -45.83
C ALA A 18 -14.98 13.28 -45.23
N THR A 19 -14.66 12.32 -44.36
CA THR A 19 -15.58 11.41 -43.65
C THR A 19 -16.12 10.22 -44.45
N TYR A 20 -15.28 9.25 -44.82
CA TYR A 20 -15.45 7.83 -44.44
C TYR A 20 -14.27 6.96 -44.94
N ARG A 21 -13.58 6.34 -43.99
CA ARG A 21 -12.83 5.06 -44.07
C ARG A 21 -11.49 4.96 -44.83
N SER A 22 -10.42 5.01 -44.03
CA SER A 22 -9.34 4.01 -43.99
C SER A 22 -8.71 4.13 -42.59
N VAL A 23 -9.16 3.40 -41.56
CA VAL A 23 -8.70 2.04 -41.20
C VAL A 23 -7.55 1.52 -42.06
N THR A 24 -6.40 2.17 -41.94
CA THR A 24 -5.10 1.56 -42.20
C THR A 24 -4.17 2.00 -41.07
N LYS A 25 -3.81 1.03 -40.21
CA LYS A 25 -2.61 0.98 -39.39
C LYS A 25 -1.77 2.28 -39.36
N ASP A 26 -1.98 3.11 -38.34
CA ASP A 26 -0.88 3.87 -37.73
C ASP A 26 -0.27 3.04 -36.59
N SER A 27 0.17 1.84 -36.96
CA SER A 27 1.42 1.32 -36.42
C SER A 27 2.52 2.14 -37.07
N HIS A 28 3.37 2.80 -36.27
CA HIS A 28 4.52 3.65 -36.65
C HIS A 28 4.38 5.16 -36.39
N VAL A 29 3.99 5.57 -35.17
CA VAL A 29 4.64 6.69 -34.46
C VAL A 29 4.80 6.32 -32.97
N VAL A 30 5.44 5.17 -32.71
CA VAL A 30 5.98 4.80 -31.38
C VAL A 30 7.34 4.14 -31.61
N SER A 31 8.25 4.85 -32.27
CA SER A 31 9.59 4.33 -32.52
C SER A 31 10.61 5.46 -32.64
N ASP A 32 10.88 6.18 -31.53
CA ASP A 32 12.26 6.65 -31.28
C ASP A 32 12.60 7.21 -29.88
N SER A 33 11.75 7.08 -28.86
CA SER A 33 12.08 7.58 -27.50
C SER A 33 11.84 6.56 -26.37
N ARG A 34 12.33 5.33 -26.56
CA ARG A 34 12.39 4.29 -25.50
C ARG A 34 13.84 3.95 -25.22
N LYS A 35 14.58 4.84 -24.56
CA LYS A 35 16.01 4.63 -24.26
C LYS A 35 16.35 4.64 -22.77
N THR A 36 15.46 5.10 -21.88
CA THR A 36 15.74 5.19 -20.43
C THR A 36 14.56 4.75 -19.55
N LEU A 37 14.83 4.35 -18.30
CA LEU A 37 13.80 4.05 -17.29
C LEU A 37 12.91 5.26 -16.98
N GLN A 38 13.47 6.47 -17.07
CA GLN A 38 12.71 7.72 -16.96
C GLN A 38 11.63 7.82 -18.05
N ASP A 39 11.93 7.43 -19.30
CA ASP A 39 10.94 7.37 -20.38
C ASP A 39 9.84 6.32 -20.10
N TRP A 40 10.20 5.20 -19.45
CA TRP A 40 9.24 4.16 -19.06
C TRP A 40 8.28 4.66 -17.96
N ASN A 41 8.81 5.25 -16.89
CA ASN A 41 8.01 5.86 -15.81
C ASN A 41 7.12 7.00 -16.34
N ALA A 42 7.64 7.84 -17.24
CA ALA A 42 6.91 8.95 -17.86
C ALA A 42 5.78 8.50 -18.82
N ASN A 43 5.92 7.35 -19.48
CA ASN A 43 4.88 6.81 -20.36
C ASN A 43 3.73 6.16 -19.59
N ARG A 44 4.02 5.50 -18.45
CA ARG A 44 2.97 5.06 -17.51
C ARG A 44 2.21 6.26 -16.98
N PHE A 45 2.93 7.34 -16.64
CA PHE A 45 2.39 8.60 -16.14
C PHE A 45 1.30 9.26 -17.04
N HIS A 46 1.33 9.06 -18.36
CA HIS A 46 0.40 9.72 -19.30
C HIS A 46 -1.09 9.35 -19.12
N GLU A 47 -1.40 8.31 -18.34
CA GLU A 47 -2.76 7.90 -17.94
C GLU A 47 -3.28 8.57 -16.63
N TYR A 48 -2.44 9.33 -15.90
CA TYR A 48 -2.70 9.70 -14.48
C TYR A 48 -2.99 11.19 -14.21
N ARG A 49 -3.39 12.00 -15.21
CA ARG A 49 -3.75 13.42 -15.00
C ARG A 49 -4.96 13.57 -14.07
N ILE A 50 -4.74 13.90 -12.79
CA ILE A 50 -5.81 14.25 -11.85
C ILE A 50 -5.46 15.54 -11.12
N LYS A 51 -6.27 16.58 -11.34
CA LYS A 51 -6.35 17.75 -10.45
C LYS A 51 -7.15 17.31 -9.21
N SER A 52 -6.47 16.98 -8.12
CA SER A 52 -7.11 16.65 -6.85
C SER A 52 -7.33 17.93 -6.04
N SER A 53 -8.59 18.27 -5.77
CA SER A 53 -9.00 19.21 -4.73
C SER A 53 -9.94 18.47 -3.78
N VAL A 54 -9.49 18.15 -2.56
CA VAL A 54 -10.35 17.55 -1.53
C VAL A 54 -10.08 18.22 -0.18
N SER A 55 -11.16 18.54 0.52
CA SER A 55 -11.21 19.26 1.80
C SER A 55 -11.42 18.32 3.00
N VAL A 56 -10.88 17.09 2.94
CA VAL A 56 -11.04 16.06 3.99
C VAL A 56 -9.72 15.94 4.77
N PRO A 57 -9.73 15.81 6.11
CA PRO A 57 -8.51 15.61 6.90
C PRO A 57 -7.76 14.34 6.45
N VAL A 58 -6.47 14.49 6.19
CA VAL A 58 -5.58 13.45 5.65
C VAL A 58 -5.60 12.16 6.50
N ASP A 59 -5.75 12.29 7.82
CA ASP A 59 -5.79 11.19 8.79
C ASP A 59 -6.96 10.20 8.58
N SER A 60 -7.98 10.58 7.80
CA SER A 60 -9.17 9.76 7.52
C SER A 60 -9.08 8.98 6.20
N LEU A 61 -8.01 9.14 5.44
CA LEU A 61 -7.85 8.54 4.09
C LEU A 61 -7.42 7.06 4.14
N PHE A 62 -6.80 6.62 5.23
CA PHE A 62 -6.32 5.25 5.42
C PHE A 62 -6.90 4.70 6.73
N PRO A 63 -8.10 4.11 6.75
CA PRO A 63 -8.81 3.81 8.00
C PRO A 63 -8.22 2.65 8.80
N SER A 64 -7.35 1.84 8.20
CA SER A 64 -6.73 0.68 8.84
C SER A 64 -5.22 0.69 8.67
N HIS A 65 -4.51 0.33 9.73
CA HIS A 65 -3.08 0.09 9.68
C HIS A 65 -2.80 -1.18 8.86
N GLN A 66 -1.69 -1.18 8.13
CA GLN A 66 -1.24 -2.30 7.30
C GLN A 66 0.26 -2.48 7.46
N THR A 67 0.77 -3.68 7.16
CA THR A 67 2.20 -3.98 7.21
C THR A 67 2.75 -4.31 5.84
N LEU A 68 3.79 -3.58 5.43
CA LEU A 68 4.64 -3.86 4.28
C LEU A 68 5.86 -4.67 4.74
N TRP A 69 5.96 -5.91 4.28
CA TRP A 69 7.14 -6.75 4.49
C TRP A 69 8.19 -6.51 3.40
N LEU A 70 9.35 -6.01 3.81
CA LEU A 70 10.49 -5.74 2.96
C LEU A 70 11.50 -6.89 2.96
N GLY A 71 12.03 -7.17 1.76
CA GLY A 71 13.21 -7.99 1.55
C GLY A 71 14.38 -7.08 1.20
N ILE A 72 15.44 -7.08 2.01
CA ILE A 72 16.58 -6.18 1.83
C ILE A 72 17.81 -7.00 1.49
N GLU A 73 18.56 -6.55 0.49
CA GLU A 73 19.86 -7.08 0.09
C GLU A 73 20.88 -5.94 0.16
N ALA A 74 21.94 -6.10 0.94
CA ALA A 74 23.08 -5.18 0.90
C ALA A 74 24.21 -5.83 0.12
N ASP A 75 24.72 -5.15 -0.91
CA ASP A 75 25.86 -5.67 -1.66
C ASP A 75 27.19 -5.43 -0.93
N CYS A 76 28.24 -6.04 -1.46
CA CYS A 76 29.58 -5.95 -0.90
C CYS A 76 30.13 -4.51 -0.87
N SER A 77 29.73 -3.68 -1.83
CA SER A 77 30.16 -2.29 -1.89
C SER A 77 29.53 -1.46 -0.76
N TYR A 78 28.26 -1.73 -0.42
CA TYR A 78 27.60 -1.12 0.73
C TYR A 78 28.19 -1.60 2.05
N LEU A 79 28.42 -2.91 2.19
CA LEU A 79 29.02 -3.50 3.39
C LEU A 79 30.44 -3.02 3.66
N ALA A 80 31.21 -2.67 2.63
CA ALA A 80 32.57 -2.13 2.76
C ALA A 80 32.62 -0.78 3.50
N GLN A 81 31.47 -0.12 3.71
CA GLN A 81 31.36 1.13 4.45
C GLN A 81 31.32 0.94 5.97
N PHE A 82 31.19 -0.31 6.43
CA PHE A 82 31.08 -0.67 7.85
C PHE A 82 32.28 -1.50 8.30
N THR A 83 32.57 -1.48 9.60
CA THR A 83 33.65 -2.27 10.18
C THR A 83 33.33 -3.76 10.12
N ASN A 84 32.06 -4.12 10.28
CA ASN A 84 31.58 -5.50 10.25
C ASN A 84 30.08 -5.58 9.91
N ARG A 85 29.60 -6.80 9.66
CA ARG A 85 28.20 -7.08 9.32
C ARG A 85 27.19 -6.76 10.42
N VAL A 86 27.59 -6.79 11.69
CA VAL A 86 26.70 -6.48 12.81
C VAL A 86 26.38 -4.99 12.82
N GLU A 87 27.40 -4.15 12.59
CA GLU A 87 27.24 -2.71 12.42
C GLU A 87 26.36 -2.37 11.21
N ALA A 88 26.62 -2.99 10.06
CA ALA A 88 25.80 -2.82 8.87
C ALA A 88 24.34 -3.25 9.11
N LYS A 89 24.12 -4.41 9.74
CA LYS A 89 22.76 -4.88 10.10
C LYS A 89 22.04 -3.86 10.97
N LYS A 90 22.71 -3.36 12.03
CA LYS A 90 22.14 -2.39 12.95
C LYS A 90 21.75 -1.11 12.22
N HIS A 91 22.65 -0.57 11.39
CA HIS A 91 22.40 0.63 10.60
C HIS A 91 21.19 0.46 9.67
N ILE A 92 21.15 -0.62 8.89
CA ILE A 92 20.05 -0.88 7.94
C ILE A 92 18.70 -0.88 8.64
N LEU A 93 18.60 -1.59 9.77
CA LEU A 93 17.34 -1.71 10.49
C LEU A 93 16.94 -0.37 11.14
N GLN A 94 17.88 0.40 11.69
CA GLN A 94 17.64 1.76 12.19
C GLN A 94 17.14 2.72 11.09
N GLU A 95 17.67 2.61 9.87
CA GLU A 95 17.18 3.42 8.75
C GLU A 95 15.76 3.00 8.33
N ILE A 96 15.43 1.71 8.36
CA ILE A 96 14.08 1.22 8.07
C ILE A 96 13.07 1.61 9.15
N GLU A 97 13.48 1.68 10.42
CA GLU A 97 12.61 2.19 11.49
C GLU A 97 12.18 3.64 11.25
N LYS A 98 13.10 4.51 10.80
CA LYS A 98 12.77 5.90 10.43
C LYS A 98 11.81 5.96 9.25
N VAL A 99 12.00 5.07 8.26
CA VAL A 99 11.06 4.92 7.13
C VAL A 99 9.70 4.47 7.63
N SER A 100 9.64 3.45 8.49
CA SER A 100 8.41 2.91 9.06
C SER A 100 7.64 3.99 9.82
N SER A 101 8.30 4.73 10.70
CA SER A 101 7.70 5.85 11.43
C SER A 101 7.11 6.91 10.50
N LEU A 102 7.81 7.26 9.41
CA LEU A 102 7.33 8.21 8.41
C LEU A 102 6.10 7.69 7.64
N TYR A 103 6.09 6.42 7.25
CA TYR A 103 4.99 5.79 6.52
C TYR A 103 3.76 5.57 7.40
N ASP A 104 3.97 5.20 8.66
CA ASP A 104 2.91 4.99 9.64
C ASP A 104 2.11 6.29 9.84
N ARG A 105 2.78 7.38 10.21
CA ARG A 105 2.12 8.67 10.40
C ARG A 105 1.55 9.33 9.14
N SER A 106 1.92 8.86 7.94
CA SER A 106 1.46 9.46 6.68
C SER A 106 0.36 8.64 6.00
N PHE A 107 0.43 7.31 6.12
CA PHE A 107 -0.38 6.36 5.36
C PHE A 107 -0.95 5.21 6.21
N HIS A 108 -0.67 5.17 7.52
CA HIS A 108 -0.93 4.02 8.41
C HIS A 108 -0.32 2.71 7.87
N ILE A 109 0.93 2.78 7.38
CA ILE A 109 1.67 1.62 6.89
C ILE A 109 2.91 1.40 7.75
N TYR A 110 2.97 0.29 8.47
CA TYR A 110 4.19 -0.19 9.11
C TYR A 110 5.10 -0.84 8.06
N VAL A 111 6.33 -0.36 7.96
CA VAL A 111 7.34 -0.94 7.09
C VAL A 111 8.24 -1.83 7.94
N GLN A 112 8.21 -3.14 7.69
CA GLN A 112 8.93 -4.13 8.48
C GLN A 112 9.86 -4.98 7.61
N VAL A 113 11.03 -5.33 8.12
CA VAL A 113 11.97 -6.20 7.41
C VAL A 113 11.60 -7.66 7.65
N LEU A 114 11.25 -8.38 6.59
CA LEU A 114 10.98 -9.81 6.64
C LEU A 114 12.21 -10.64 6.29
N GLN A 115 13.02 -10.15 5.35
CA GLN A 115 14.24 -10.83 4.91
C GLN A 115 15.38 -9.82 4.80
N LEU A 116 16.56 -10.20 5.30
CA LEU A 116 17.77 -9.40 5.19
C LEU A 116 18.93 -10.29 4.74
N PHE A 117 19.51 -9.96 3.58
CA PHE A 117 20.69 -10.62 3.04
C PHE A 117 21.90 -9.71 3.14
N LEU A 118 22.91 -10.18 3.88
CA LEU A 118 24.22 -9.55 4.00
C LEU A 118 25.27 -10.61 3.61
N PRO A 119 26.02 -10.44 2.52
CA PRO A 119 27.04 -11.40 2.13
C PRO A 119 28.20 -11.46 3.13
N SER A 120 28.87 -12.62 3.23
CA SER A 120 30.10 -12.77 4.03
C SER A 120 31.29 -12.11 3.33
N SER A 121 32.38 -11.87 4.06
CA SER A 121 33.62 -11.38 3.46
C SER A 121 34.11 -12.33 2.36
N GLU A 122 34.12 -13.64 2.61
CA GLU A 122 34.48 -14.65 1.61
C GLU A 122 33.58 -14.59 0.37
N GLU A 123 32.28 -14.39 0.54
CA GLU A 123 31.34 -14.25 -0.59
C GLU A 123 31.57 -12.98 -1.41
N CYS A 124 32.02 -11.92 -0.75
CA CYS A 124 32.45 -10.69 -1.39
C CYS A 124 33.80 -10.80 -2.12
N PHE A 125 34.69 -11.71 -1.67
CA PHE A 125 35.98 -11.95 -2.31
C PHE A 125 35.96 -13.09 -3.35
N ALA A 126 35.02 -14.03 -3.26
CA ALA A 126 35.03 -15.27 -4.05
C ALA A 126 34.25 -15.22 -5.37
N GLY A 127 33.73 -14.07 -5.79
CA GLY A 127 33.05 -13.92 -7.09
C GLY A 127 31.81 -14.79 -7.30
N LYS A 128 31.18 -15.27 -6.20
CA LYS A 128 30.06 -16.25 -6.21
C LYS A 128 28.68 -15.65 -5.92
N LEU A 129 28.60 -14.35 -5.64
CA LEU A 129 27.40 -13.54 -5.85
C LEU A 129 27.63 -12.77 -7.16
N PRO A 130 26.60 -12.31 -7.89
CA PRO A 130 26.73 -11.89 -9.29
C PRO A 130 27.65 -10.67 -9.44
N MET A 131 28.95 -10.92 -9.40
CA MET A 131 30.09 -10.00 -9.40
C MET A 131 31.37 -10.85 -9.48
N SER A 132 31.92 -11.07 -10.67
CA SER A 132 33.36 -11.19 -10.93
C SER A 132 33.64 -12.06 -12.16
N GLU A 133 34.07 -11.42 -13.23
CA GLU A 133 35.14 -11.97 -14.06
C GLU A 133 36.42 -11.21 -13.66
N ASN A 134 37.48 -11.92 -13.25
CA ASN A 134 38.82 -11.38 -13.02
C ASN A 134 39.00 -10.29 -11.93
N GLY A 135 38.25 -10.32 -10.82
CA GLY A 135 38.61 -9.56 -9.61
C GLY A 135 38.53 -8.02 -9.72
N VAL A 136 37.80 -7.51 -10.72
CA VAL A 136 37.41 -6.11 -10.82
C VAL A 136 35.95 -5.98 -10.34
N ASP A 137 35.70 -5.06 -9.41
CA ASP A 137 34.36 -4.70 -8.91
C ASP A 137 33.55 -4.04 -10.04
N LEU A 138 32.83 -4.87 -10.82
CA LEU A 138 32.02 -4.44 -11.96
C LEU A 138 30.68 -3.80 -11.58
N GLU A 139 30.24 -3.85 -10.31
CA GLU A 139 28.97 -3.25 -9.85
C GLU A 139 29.18 -1.83 -9.35
N LYS A 140 30.34 -1.47 -8.80
CA LYS A 140 30.61 -0.07 -8.39
C LYS A 140 30.47 0.94 -9.55
N ASN A 141 30.70 0.49 -10.79
CA ASN A 141 30.64 1.31 -12.00
C ASN A 141 29.34 1.17 -12.80
N ARG A 142 28.41 0.29 -12.42
CA ARG A 142 27.16 0.14 -13.17
C ARG A 142 26.16 1.25 -12.85
N PRO A 143 25.46 1.79 -13.86
CA PRO A 143 24.32 2.69 -13.64
C PRO A 143 23.26 2.07 -12.73
N LEU A 144 22.57 2.90 -11.94
CA LEU A 144 21.54 2.42 -11.03
C LEU A 144 20.38 1.74 -11.77
N GLU A 145 20.07 2.16 -13.01
CA GLU A 145 19.08 1.54 -13.89
C GLU A 145 19.39 0.07 -14.19
N GLU A 146 20.65 -0.24 -14.51
CA GLU A 146 21.08 -1.60 -14.79
C GLU A 146 21.06 -2.46 -13.53
N LYS A 147 21.43 -1.88 -12.39
CA LYS A 147 21.32 -2.53 -11.08
C LYS A 147 19.87 -2.86 -10.76
N LEU A 148 18.94 -1.93 -10.97
CA LEU A 148 17.52 -2.13 -10.73
C LEU A 148 16.95 -3.24 -11.60
N ASN A 149 17.23 -3.23 -12.91
CA ASN A 149 16.74 -4.25 -13.83
C ASN A 149 17.27 -5.65 -13.47
N SER A 150 18.58 -5.75 -13.26
CA SER A 150 19.22 -7.03 -12.91
C SER A 150 18.78 -7.55 -11.54
N PHE A 151 18.62 -6.68 -10.54
CA PHE A 151 18.09 -7.02 -9.22
C PHE A 151 16.65 -7.52 -9.32
N THR A 152 15.80 -6.79 -10.04
CA THR A 152 14.39 -7.16 -10.24
C THR A 152 14.27 -8.50 -10.95
N LYS A 153 15.10 -8.75 -11.97
CA LYS A 153 15.17 -10.05 -12.65
C LYS A 153 15.50 -11.20 -11.69
N ARG A 154 16.51 -11.05 -10.84
CA ARG A 154 16.85 -12.08 -9.84
C ARG A 154 15.69 -12.36 -8.88
N LYS A 155 14.99 -11.31 -8.41
CA LYS A 155 13.83 -11.50 -7.52
C LYS A 155 12.63 -12.14 -8.23
N ALA A 156 12.42 -11.82 -9.51
CA ALA A 156 11.41 -12.49 -10.34
C ALA A 156 11.72 -13.98 -10.54
N GLU A 157 12.98 -14.34 -10.80
CA GLU A 157 13.43 -15.73 -10.92
C GLU A 157 13.21 -16.49 -9.61
N MET A 158 13.61 -15.90 -8.47
CA MET A 158 13.37 -16.47 -7.14
C MET A 158 11.89 -16.68 -6.82
N ALA A 159 11.01 -15.78 -7.27
CA ALA A 159 9.57 -15.89 -7.05
C ALA A 159 8.90 -16.98 -7.90
N ASN A 160 9.46 -17.29 -9.08
CA ASN A 160 8.93 -18.30 -10.01
C ASN A 160 9.39 -19.73 -9.68
N GLU A 161 10.53 -19.86 -8.99
CA GLU A 161 11.08 -21.16 -8.59
C GLU A 161 10.33 -21.75 -7.38
N LYS A 162 9.18 -22.39 -7.61
CA LYS A 162 8.42 -23.15 -6.59
C LYS A 162 9.18 -24.32 -5.93
N ASN A 163 10.44 -24.59 -6.28
CA ASN A 163 11.18 -25.75 -5.78
C ASN A 163 12.72 -25.66 -5.89
N SER A 164 13.31 -24.46 -5.99
CA SER A 164 14.77 -24.36 -6.19
C SER A 164 15.50 -24.22 -4.86
N LEU A 165 16.38 -25.19 -4.61
CA LEU A 165 17.34 -25.31 -3.52
C LEU A 165 18.40 -24.19 -3.55
N ILE A 166 18.00 -22.92 -3.54
CA ILE A 166 18.84 -21.92 -2.86
C ILE A 166 18.49 -22.11 -1.39
N PRO A 167 19.44 -22.53 -0.53
CA PRO A 167 19.09 -22.82 0.84
C PRO A 167 18.42 -21.60 1.45
N SER A 168 17.21 -21.79 1.97
CA SER A 168 16.61 -20.94 3.00
C SER A 168 17.58 -20.75 4.19
N ALA A 169 18.69 -21.50 4.25
CA ALA A 169 19.82 -21.32 5.14
C ALA A 169 20.71 -20.08 4.84
N LYS A 170 20.52 -19.36 3.73
CA LYS A 170 21.32 -18.17 3.37
C LYS A 170 20.65 -16.83 3.65
N TYR A 171 19.33 -16.85 3.80
CA TYR A 171 18.53 -15.74 4.34
C TYR A 171 18.31 -16.02 5.82
N LEU A 172 18.45 -15.01 6.68
CA LEU A 172 17.96 -15.11 8.06
C LEU A 172 16.42 -15.18 8.02
N SER A 173 15.86 -16.38 7.88
CA SER A 173 14.42 -16.66 8.02
C SER A 173 14.18 -17.16 9.45
N LEU A 174 13.50 -16.37 10.27
CA LEU A 174 13.27 -16.64 11.70
C LEU A 174 11.87 -17.19 12.01
N THR A 175 11.15 -17.73 11.02
CA THR A 175 9.92 -18.46 11.32
C THR A 175 10.28 -19.74 12.06
N SER A 176 9.85 -19.85 13.32
CA SER A 176 9.94 -21.07 14.11
C SER A 176 9.31 -22.24 13.34
N GLU A 177 9.96 -23.40 13.41
CA GLU A 177 9.65 -24.61 12.63
C GLU A 177 8.26 -25.25 12.92
N ASP A 178 7.41 -24.64 13.75
CA ASP A 178 6.16 -25.25 14.23
C ASP A 178 4.84 -24.62 13.73
N SER A 179 4.88 -23.68 12.79
CA SER A 179 3.65 -23.13 12.19
C SER A 179 3.51 -23.53 10.72
N ALA A 180 2.99 -24.72 10.48
CA ALA A 180 2.37 -25.03 9.19
C ALA A 180 1.23 -24.02 8.93
N SER A 181 1.29 -23.32 7.80
CA SER A 181 0.24 -22.46 7.19
C SER A 181 0.35 -20.93 7.32
N GLN A 182 1.44 -20.31 6.86
CA GLN A 182 1.40 -19.08 6.02
C GLN A 182 2.83 -18.73 5.57
N THR A 183 3.15 -18.97 4.30
CA THR A 183 4.40 -18.50 3.69
C THR A 183 4.25 -17.01 3.34
N VAL A 184 4.55 -16.11 4.29
CA VAL A 184 4.62 -14.67 4.00
C VAL A 184 5.88 -14.41 3.19
N SER A 185 5.75 -13.80 2.02
CA SER A 185 6.86 -13.37 1.17
C SER A 185 7.01 -11.85 1.22
N PRO A 186 8.21 -11.27 1.03
CA PRO A 186 8.34 -9.83 0.90
C PRO A 186 7.45 -9.27 -0.22
N GLN A 187 6.71 -8.20 0.06
CA GLN A 187 5.90 -7.51 -0.96
C GLN A 187 6.71 -6.47 -1.74
N ALA A 188 7.84 -6.00 -1.20
CA ALA A 188 8.78 -5.16 -1.93
C ALA A 188 10.24 -5.50 -1.56
N TRP A 189 11.15 -5.21 -2.50
CA TRP A 189 12.56 -5.53 -2.40
C TRP A 189 13.45 -4.29 -2.51
N LEU A 190 14.46 -4.22 -1.66
CA LEU A 190 15.40 -3.10 -1.61
C LEU A 190 16.84 -3.62 -1.75
N LEU A 191 17.58 -3.07 -2.72
CA LEU A 191 19.02 -3.25 -2.85
C LEU A 191 19.77 -2.03 -2.30
N LEU A 192 20.63 -2.25 -1.31
CA LEU A 192 21.55 -1.24 -0.79
C LEU A 192 22.93 -1.44 -1.43
N THR A 193 23.44 -0.38 -2.06
CA THR A 193 24.67 -0.40 -2.87
C THR A 193 25.46 0.90 -2.70
N THR A 194 26.59 1.03 -3.40
CA THR A 194 27.28 2.31 -3.61
C THR A 194 27.20 2.70 -5.08
N ALA A 195 27.30 4.01 -5.35
CA ALA A 195 27.35 4.57 -6.70
C ALA A 195 28.53 5.52 -6.83
N ASN A 196 29.16 5.52 -8.01
CA ASN A 196 30.25 6.46 -8.32
C ASN A 196 29.75 7.85 -8.77
N ASP A 197 28.48 7.97 -9.19
CA ASP A 197 27.91 9.26 -9.59
C ASP A 197 27.34 10.03 -8.37
N SER A 198 27.57 11.34 -8.38
CA SER A 198 27.12 12.29 -7.37
C SER A 198 25.65 12.67 -7.51
N LYS A 199 25.02 12.49 -8.68
CA LYS A 199 23.70 13.06 -8.97
C LYS A 199 22.51 12.21 -8.54
N GLN A 200 22.51 10.91 -8.84
CA GLN A 200 21.39 10.01 -8.51
C GLN A 200 21.75 9.12 -7.32
N LYS A 201 20.89 9.09 -6.31
CA LYS A 201 21.11 8.34 -5.06
C LYS A 201 20.15 7.18 -4.85
N GLY A 202 19.12 7.07 -5.68
CA GLY A 202 18.17 5.98 -5.67
C GLY A 202 17.45 5.88 -7.01
N ILE A 203 16.86 4.71 -7.23
CA ILE A 203 15.98 4.46 -8.36
C ILE A 203 14.98 3.35 -8.02
N SER A 204 13.76 3.48 -8.53
CA SER A 204 12.69 2.54 -8.27
C SER A 204 11.75 2.37 -9.45
N TRP A 205 11.11 1.21 -9.51
CA TRP A 205 9.91 1.04 -10.33
C TRP A 205 8.73 1.84 -9.77
N PHE A 206 7.84 2.24 -10.67
CA PHE A 206 6.68 3.06 -10.36
C PHE A 206 5.38 2.25 -10.30
N ALA A 207 4.59 2.43 -9.24
CA ALA A 207 3.26 1.86 -9.06
C ALA A 207 3.22 0.33 -9.23
N THR A 208 4.15 -0.35 -8.57
CA THR A 208 4.33 -1.80 -8.63
C THR A 208 3.94 -2.52 -7.34
N ILE A 209 3.53 -1.80 -6.29
CA ILE A 209 3.10 -2.44 -5.03
C ILE A 209 1.97 -3.45 -5.27
N CYS A 210 2.10 -4.63 -4.64
CA CYS A 210 1.19 -5.77 -4.79
C CYS A 210 0.95 -6.28 -6.22
N ASN A 211 1.72 -5.79 -7.19
CA ASN A 211 1.79 -6.37 -8.51
C ASN A 211 2.91 -7.41 -8.54
N GLY A 212 2.67 -8.53 -9.24
CA GLY A 212 3.71 -9.52 -9.48
C GLY A 212 4.81 -8.97 -10.39
N PHE A 213 5.84 -9.78 -10.61
CA PHE A 213 6.89 -9.45 -11.58
C PHE A 213 6.37 -9.67 -13.01
N SER A 214 6.65 -8.72 -13.90
CA SER A 214 6.33 -8.79 -15.31
C SER A 214 7.57 -8.50 -16.15
N ILE A 215 7.52 -8.93 -17.42
CA ILE A 215 8.48 -8.50 -18.44
C ILE A 215 7.72 -7.54 -19.35
N GLU A 216 8.20 -6.30 -19.43
CA GLU A 216 7.64 -5.27 -20.29
C GLU A 216 8.74 -4.78 -21.24
N ASP A 217 8.53 -5.00 -22.54
CA ASP A 217 9.57 -4.92 -23.57
C ASP A 217 10.79 -5.81 -23.23
N GLU A 218 11.89 -5.21 -22.74
CA GLU A 218 13.14 -5.89 -22.32
C GLU A 218 13.44 -5.76 -20.82
N TRP A 219 12.56 -5.08 -20.08
CA TRP A 219 12.77 -4.78 -18.67
C TRP A 219 12.01 -5.74 -17.77
N GLN A 220 12.67 -6.17 -16.70
CA GLN A 220 12.00 -6.84 -15.60
C GLN A 220 11.41 -5.79 -14.66
N VAL A 221 10.08 -5.73 -14.60
CA VAL A 221 9.33 -4.79 -13.76
C VAL A 221 8.81 -5.51 -12.52
N GLY A 222 8.86 -4.85 -11.36
CA GLY A 222 8.34 -5.40 -10.10
C GLY A 222 8.49 -4.42 -8.93
N PRO A 223 8.06 -4.80 -7.71
CA PRO A 223 8.16 -3.97 -6.52
C PRO A 223 9.59 -3.99 -5.97
N SER A 224 10.52 -3.36 -6.70
CA SER A 224 11.95 -3.30 -6.37
C SER A 224 12.49 -1.88 -6.44
N SER A 225 13.43 -1.56 -5.55
CA SER A 225 14.19 -0.31 -5.54
C SER A 225 15.68 -0.55 -5.30
N VAL A 226 16.52 0.39 -5.73
CA VAL A 226 17.97 0.41 -5.45
C VAL A 226 18.32 1.75 -4.81
N VAL A 227 19.09 1.72 -3.71
CA VAL A 227 19.52 2.92 -2.97
C VAL A 227 21.03 2.91 -2.77
N ALA A 228 21.65 4.06 -3.03
CA ALA A 228 23.07 4.33 -2.93
C ALA A 228 23.34 5.65 -2.17
N ALA A 229 22.85 5.74 -0.93
CA ALA A 229 22.70 7.01 -0.20
C ALA A 229 23.43 7.09 1.17
N TYR A 230 24.36 6.17 1.45
CA TYR A 230 25.07 6.11 2.73
C TYR A 230 25.83 7.40 3.05
N PRO A 231 25.83 7.87 4.32
CA PRO A 231 25.31 7.21 5.53
C PRO A 231 23.88 7.56 5.94
N ASN A 232 23.15 8.37 5.18
CA ASN A 232 21.79 8.78 5.54
C ASN A 232 20.81 8.27 4.49
N ASP A 233 20.56 6.97 4.55
CA ASP A 233 19.84 6.21 3.53
C ASP A 233 18.32 6.42 3.63
N TRP A 234 17.79 6.56 4.85
CA TRP A 234 16.35 6.52 5.13
C TRP A 234 15.50 7.51 4.32
N PRO A 235 15.90 8.77 4.03
CA PRO A 235 15.05 9.66 3.23
C PRO A 235 14.96 9.18 1.78
N ILE A 236 16.04 8.58 1.27
CA ILE A 236 16.09 8.04 -0.09
C ILE A 236 15.34 6.71 -0.14
N ILE A 237 15.48 5.85 0.86
CA ILE A 237 14.66 4.63 0.97
C ILE A 237 13.18 4.99 0.98
N ALA A 238 12.76 5.97 1.79
CA ALA A 238 11.38 6.43 1.84
C ALA A 238 10.91 7.00 0.49
N HIS A 239 11.76 7.76 -0.20
CA HIS A 239 11.48 8.29 -1.53
C HIS A 239 11.26 7.18 -2.56
N GLU A 240 12.18 6.22 -2.64
CA GLU A 240 12.12 5.14 -3.61
C GLU A 240 10.96 4.18 -3.34
N LEU A 241 10.68 3.87 -2.07
CA LEU A 241 9.45 3.15 -1.72
C LEU A 241 8.21 3.95 -2.15
N GLY A 242 8.22 5.27 -2.05
CA GLY A 242 7.14 6.13 -2.52
C GLY A 242 6.79 5.88 -3.98
N HIS A 243 7.79 5.69 -4.83
CA HIS A 243 7.58 5.31 -6.23
C HIS A 243 6.97 3.92 -6.38
N ILE A 244 7.35 2.92 -5.57
CA ILE A 244 6.68 1.60 -5.57
C ILE A 244 5.18 1.75 -5.30
N PHE A 245 4.81 2.67 -4.39
CA PHE A 245 3.42 3.04 -4.09
C PHE A 245 2.76 3.93 -5.15
N GLY A 246 3.48 4.35 -6.20
CA GLY A 246 2.96 5.17 -7.29
C GLY A 246 2.98 6.68 -7.03
N LEU A 247 3.73 7.14 -6.02
CA LEU A 247 3.94 8.57 -5.79
C LEU A 247 4.84 9.16 -6.87
N ILE A 248 4.49 10.35 -7.37
CA ILE A 248 5.36 11.13 -8.26
C ILE A 248 6.16 12.15 -7.48
N HIS A 249 7.13 12.77 -8.14
CA HIS A 249 7.91 13.84 -7.54
C HIS A 249 7.05 15.05 -7.15
N ASP A 250 7.37 15.66 -6.02
CA ASP A 250 6.88 17.00 -5.70
C ASP A 250 7.49 18.03 -6.66
N CYS A 251 6.72 19.06 -6.99
CA CYS A 251 7.18 20.09 -7.91
C CYS A 251 8.36 20.89 -7.33
N ASP A 252 9.28 21.23 -8.21
CA ASP A 252 10.40 22.14 -8.00
C ASP A 252 10.31 23.33 -8.97
N LYS A 253 11.31 24.20 -8.95
CA LYS A 253 11.33 25.39 -9.82
C LYS A 253 11.29 25.06 -11.31
N GLU A 254 11.89 23.95 -11.73
CA GLU A 254 12.04 23.57 -13.13
C GLU A 254 10.74 22.95 -13.64
N SER A 255 10.20 21.96 -12.93
CA SER A 255 8.92 21.32 -13.25
C SER A 255 7.75 22.31 -13.23
N CYS A 256 7.75 23.32 -12.36
CA CYS A 256 6.75 24.39 -12.37
C CYS A 256 6.79 25.30 -13.61
N GLN A 257 7.91 25.33 -14.33
CA GLN A 257 8.05 26.09 -15.58
C GLN A 257 7.74 25.23 -16.81
N ASN A 258 7.60 23.90 -16.65
CA ASN A 258 7.40 22.96 -17.73
C ASN A 258 5.97 22.37 -17.71
N PRO A 259 5.03 22.86 -18.55
CA PRO A 259 3.64 22.41 -18.53
C PRO A 259 3.43 20.96 -19.00
N ASN A 260 4.46 20.33 -19.57
CA ASN A 260 4.43 18.93 -20.00
C ASN A 260 4.92 17.96 -18.93
N GLU A 261 5.65 18.46 -17.95
CA GLU A 261 6.12 17.68 -16.82
C GLU A 261 5.03 17.63 -15.76
N SER A 262 4.89 16.48 -15.11
CA SER A 262 3.89 16.33 -14.08
C SER A 262 4.53 16.02 -12.75
N CYS A 263 4.12 16.80 -11.77
CA CYS A 263 4.65 16.81 -10.44
C CYS A 263 3.53 17.13 -9.45
N CYS A 264 3.82 16.90 -8.17
CA CYS A 264 2.90 17.16 -7.08
C CYS A 264 3.07 18.60 -6.57
N PRO A 265 2.13 19.53 -6.83
CA PRO A 265 2.29 20.92 -6.42
C PRO A 265 2.13 21.07 -4.90
N LEU A 266 2.78 22.08 -4.32
CA LEU A 266 2.67 22.41 -2.90
C LEU A 266 1.22 22.66 -2.47
N SER A 267 0.43 23.32 -3.33
CA SER A 267 -0.99 23.60 -3.11
C SER A 267 -1.69 23.95 -4.42
N HIS A 268 -2.98 24.29 -4.34
CA HIS A 268 -3.74 24.82 -5.48
C HIS A 268 -3.23 26.17 -6.02
N ILE A 269 -2.43 26.90 -5.25
CA ILE A 269 -1.98 28.26 -5.57
C ILE A 269 -0.47 28.31 -5.81
N LEU A 270 0.27 27.52 -5.03
CA LEU A 270 1.73 27.45 -5.09
C LEU A 270 2.15 26.12 -5.71
N CYS A 271 2.91 26.19 -6.80
CA CYS A 271 3.43 25.01 -7.48
C CYS A 271 4.67 24.46 -6.75
N ASP A 272 5.73 25.27 -6.61
CA ASP A 272 7.03 24.84 -6.07
C ASP A 272 6.92 24.40 -4.60
N ALA A 273 7.29 23.15 -4.31
CA ALA A 273 7.30 22.54 -2.99
C ALA A 273 8.57 22.85 -2.17
N GLN A 274 9.49 23.65 -2.73
CA GLN A 274 10.64 24.27 -2.07
C GLN A 274 11.62 23.27 -1.44
N GLY A 275 11.65 22.02 -1.91
CA GLY A 275 12.53 20.99 -1.36
C GLY A 275 12.14 20.45 0.02
N LEU A 276 10.92 20.75 0.51
CA LEU A 276 10.55 20.48 1.92
C LEU A 276 10.05 19.05 2.19
N TYR A 277 9.79 18.27 1.15
CA TYR A 277 9.04 17.00 1.25
C TYR A 277 9.81 15.83 0.63
N VAL A 278 9.50 14.63 1.12
CA VAL A 278 10.21 13.39 0.79
C VAL A 278 10.27 13.15 -0.72
N MET A 279 9.16 13.40 -1.45
CA MET A 279 9.09 13.15 -2.89
C MET A 279 9.74 14.23 -3.76
N HIS A 280 10.40 15.26 -3.21
CA HIS A 280 11.09 16.23 -4.04
C HIS A 280 12.32 15.61 -4.76
N PRO A 281 12.57 15.92 -6.05
CA PRO A 281 13.52 15.19 -6.91
C PRO A 281 15.00 15.35 -6.53
N SER A 282 15.35 16.40 -5.76
CA SER A 282 16.71 16.57 -5.23
C SER A 282 16.88 15.97 -3.82
N ASN A 283 18.10 15.60 -3.47
CA ASN A 283 18.48 15.11 -2.15
C ASN A 283 18.86 16.22 -1.15
N SER A 284 18.40 17.46 -1.36
CA SER A 284 18.76 18.59 -0.51
C SER A 284 17.96 18.57 0.80
N TYR A 285 18.66 18.46 1.93
CA TYR A 285 18.15 18.50 3.31
C TYR A 285 17.31 17.28 3.75
N PRO A 286 17.30 16.93 5.05
CA PRO A 286 16.48 15.85 5.54
C PRO A 286 15.00 16.26 5.50
N LYS A 287 14.21 15.50 4.75
CA LYS A 287 12.78 15.71 4.56
C LYS A 287 12.02 14.71 5.42
N HIS A 288 11.31 15.21 6.41
CA HIS A 288 10.65 14.36 7.41
C HIS A 288 9.13 14.21 7.19
N LYS A 289 8.59 14.56 6.01
CA LYS A 289 7.16 14.43 5.71
C LYS A 289 6.90 14.28 4.22
N PHE A 290 5.86 13.53 3.89
CA PHE A 290 5.24 13.56 2.56
C PHE A 290 4.44 14.86 2.38
N SER A 291 4.31 15.33 1.15
CA SER A 291 3.45 16.48 0.85
C SER A 291 1.98 16.07 0.88
N ASP A 292 1.09 17.02 1.13
CA ASP A 292 -0.35 16.76 1.05
C ASP A 292 -0.74 16.23 -0.34
N CYS A 293 -0.05 16.67 -1.39
CA CYS A 293 -0.25 16.14 -2.73
C CYS A 293 0.14 14.66 -2.82
N SER A 294 1.31 14.25 -2.31
CA SER A 294 1.70 12.84 -2.30
C SER A 294 0.68 11.98 -1.55
N ILE A 295 0.17 12.46 -0.41
CA ILE A 295 -0.79 11.69 0.39
C ILE A 295 -2.14 11.57 -0.33
N LEU A 296 -2.64 12.66 -0.89
CA LEU A 296 -3.86 12.65 -1.70
C LEU A 296 -3.71 11.82 -2.98
N GLN A 297 -2.51 11.81 -3.57
CA GLN A 297 -2.21 10.99 -4.74
C GLN A 297 -2.33 9.51 -4.39
N LEU A 298 -1.72 9.05 -3.30
CA LEU A 298 -1.80 7.65 -2.88
C LEU A 298 -3.25 7.23 -2.63
N HIS A 299 -4.00 8.04 -1.89
CA HIS A 299 -5.42 7.78 -1.66
C HIS A 299 -6.19 7.72 -2.99
N SER A 300 -5.93 8.64 -3.92
CA SER A 300 -6.58 8.61 -5.24
C SER A 300 -6.19 7.40 -6.07
N LEU A 301 -4.96 6.90 -5.98
CA LEU A 301 -4.52 5.71 -6.70
C LEU A 301 -5.25 4.46 -6.19
N LEU A 302 -5.43 4.36 -4.87
CA LEU A 302 -6.22 3.29 -4.24
C LEU A 302 -7.70 3.38 -4.56
N ALA A 303 -8.30 4.57 -4.39
CA ALA A 303 -9.73 4.78 -4.67
C ALA A 303 -10.10 4.47 -6.13
N LYS A 304 -9.15 4.69 -7.06
CA LYS A 304 -9.31 4.39 -8.48
C LYS A 304 -8.81 2.99 -8.88
N ASN A 305 -8.35 2.19 -7.92
CA ASN A 305 -7.79 0.84 -8.12
C ASN A 305 -6.62 0.79 -9.13
N TYR A 306 -5.84 1.86 -9.24
CA TYR A 306 -4.61 1.85 -10.04
C TYR A 306 -3.48 1.08 -9.36
N ILE A 307 -3.53 1.02 -8.03
CA ILE A 307 -2.70 0.16 -7.18
C ILE A 307 -3.62 -0.56 -6.19
N SER A 308 -3.12 -1.62 -5.57
CA SER A 308 -3.85 -2.36 -4.54
C SER A 308 -2.95 -2.60 -3.34
N PHE A 309 -3.54 -2.63 -2.13
CA PHE A 309 -2.85 -3.10 -0.92
C PHE A 309 -3.29 -4.51 -0.50
N SER A 310 -3.96 -5.26 -1.38
CA SER A 310 -4.48 -6.59 -1.08
C SER A 310 -3.42 -7.61 -0.65
N CYS A 311 -2.14 -7.35 -0.95
CA CYS A 311 -1.03 -8.21 -0.54
C CYS A 311 -0.39 -7.79 0.79
N LEU A 312 -0.72 -6.60 1.32
CA LEU A 312 -0.24 -6.15 2.62
C LEU A 312 -1.00 -6.89 3.72
N SER A 313 -0.31 -7.21 4.81
CA SER A 313 -0.93 -7.90 5.93
C SER A 313 -1.54 -6.91 6.90
N LYS A 314 -2.50 -7.38 7.71
CA LYS A 314 -2.86 -6.65 8.94
C LYS A 314 -1.62 -6.55 9.85
N PRO A 315 -1.53 -5.52 10.69
CA PRO A 315 -0.49 -5.41 11.71
C PRO A 315 -0.49 -6.68 12.54
N SER A 316 0.68 -7.31 12.62
CA SER A 316 0.92 -8.54 13.35
C SER A 316 2.20 -8.32 14.13
N GLU A 317 2.13 -8.38 15.45
CA GLU A 317 3.29 -8.22 16.32
C GLU A 317 4.32 -9.35 16.15
N ASP A 318 3.95 -10.51 15.58
CA ASP A 318 4.76 -11.73 15.62
C ASP A 318 5.60 -12.06 14.37
N MET A 319 5.63 -11.19 13.36
CA MET A 319 6.45 -11.43 12.16
C MET A 319 7.42 -10.26 11.94
N GLY A 320 8.65 -10.52 11.48
CA GLY A 320 9.65 -9.49 11.20
C GLY A 320 10.99 -9.68 11.93
N ILE A 321 12.06 -9.11 11.35
CA ILE A 321 13.38 -9.04 11.98
C ILE A 321 13.33 -7.93 13.03
N LYS A 322 13.02 -8.35 14.25
CA LYS A 322 13.06 -7.48 15.42
C LYS A 322 14.50 -7.32 15.91
N LEU A 323 14.90 -6.09 16.23
CA LEU A 323 16.24 -5.84 16.79
C LEU A 323 16.26 -6.01 18.31
N GLY A 324 15.10 -5.86 18.97
CA GLY A 324 15.04 -5.77 20.44
C GLY A 324 15.80 -4.53 20.89
N MET A 325 15.54 -3.39 20.23
CA MET A 325 16.20 -2.12 20.52
C MET A 325 15.28 -1.25 21.36
N CYS A 326 15.47 -1.35 22.67
CA CYS A 326 14.76 -0.51 23.61
C CYS A 326 14.96 0.98 23.32
N GLY A 327 13.84 1.69 23.18
CA GLY A 327 13.76 3.14 22.94
C GLY A 327 13.45 3.50 21.50
N ASN A 328 13.13 2.54 20.63
CA ASN A 328 12.69 2.80 19.24
C ASN A 328 11.16 2.92 19.12
N GLY A 329 10.42 2.67 20.19
CA GLY A 329 8.97 2.81 20.28
C GLY A 329 8.16 1.62 19.75
N ILE A 330 8.80 0.47 19.53
CA ILE A 330 8.16 -0.79 19.09
C ILE A 330 8.50 -1.87 20.11
N VAL A 331 7.50 -2.59 20.62
CA VAL A 331 7.74 -3.68 21.58
C VAL A 331 8.29 -4.91 20.86
N GLU A 332 9.53 -5.28 21.21
CA GLU A 332 10.28 -6.33 20.54
C GLU A 332 10.94 -7.33 21.49
N GLY A 333 11.00 -8.61 21.11
CA GLY A 333 11.76 -9.61 21.87
C GLY A 333 11.23 -9.82 23.29
N ASP A 334 12.05 -9.48 24.29
CA ASP A 334 11.74 -9.58 25.72
C ASP A 334 11.35 -8.24 26.38
N GLU A 335 11.13 -7.21 25.57
CA GLU A 335 10.57 -5.93 25.99
C GLU A 335 9.10 -6.11 26.38
N GLU A 336 8.69 -5.43 27.44
CA GLU A 336 7.30 -5.42 27.90
C GLU A 336 6.57 -4.16 27.42
N CYS A 337 7.31 -3.10 27.10
CA CYS A 337 6.81 -1.82 26.58
C CYS A 337 7.95 -1.08 25.88
N ASP A 338 7.64 -0.18 24.94
CA ASP A 338 8.63 0.75 24.38
C ASP A 338 7.96 2.09 24.02
N CYS A 339 8.34 3.11 24.77
CA CYS A 339 7.85 4.48 24.71
C CYS A 339 8.63 5.39 23.73
N GLY A 340 9.69 4.88 23.09
CA GLY A 340 10.55 5.66 22.20
C GLY A 340 11.43 6.69 22.91
N ASP A 341 11.94 7.65 22.14
CA ASP A 341 12.85 8.71 22.62
C ASP A 341 12.21 9.69 23.63
N ASP A 342 10.88 9.84 23.65
CA ASP A 342 10.15 10.76 24.57
C ASP A 342 9.45 10.01 25.72
N CYS A 343 10.19 9.15 26.40
CA CYS A 343 9.64 8.35 27.50
C CYS A 343 9.35 9.15 28.79
N ASN A 344 9.82 10.39 28.90
CA ASN A 344 9.66 11.20 30.12
C ASN A 344 8.19 11.50 30.45
N GLN A 345 7.29 11.40 29.46
CA GLN A 345 5.86 11.63 29.60
C GLN A 345 5.06 10.34 29.77
N ASN A 346 5.69 9.17 29.66
CA ASN A 346 5.04 7.87 29.80
C ASN A 346 5.28 7.30 31.21
N PRO A 347 4.28 7.32 32.11
CA PRO A 347 4.43 6.77 33.46
C PRO A 347 4.39 5.23 33.49
N CYS A 348 4.01 4.58 32.38
CA CYS A 348 3.77 3.15 32.30
C CYS A 348 5.00 2.36 31.89
N CYS A 349 5.93 2.98 31.16
CA CYS A 349 7.10 2.32 30.60
C CYS A 349 8.41 2.94 31.10
N ASP A 350 9.39 2.11 31.48
CA ASP A 350 10.77 2.56 31.71
C ASP A 350 11.56 2.53 30.40
N GLY A 351 11.71 3.68 29.75
CA GLY A 351 12.40 3.81 28.47
C GLY A 351 13.90 3.49 28.47
N LYS A 352 14.51 3.20 29.62
CA LYS A 352 15.89 2.66 29.66
C LYS A 352 15.94 1.15 29.59
N THR A 353 14.89 0.48 30.04
CA THR A 353 14.85 -0.98 30.19
C THR A 353 13.77 -1.64 29.34
N CYS A 354 12.85 -0.85 28.79
CA CYS A 354 11.69 -1.30 28.02
C CYS A 354 10.90 -2.37 28.76
N ARG A 355 10.79 -2.15 30.07
CA ARG A 355 9.96 -2.92 30.99
C ARG A 355 8.90 -2.04 31.60
N TYR A 356 7.80 -2.65 32.02
CA TYR A 356 6.76 -1.92 32.70
C TYR A 356 7.31 -1.25 33.97
N ALA A 357 6.94 0.01 34.15
CA ALA A 357 7.24 0.72 35.39
C ALA A 357 6.56 0.01 36.57
N THR A 358 7.05 0.26 37.79
CA THR A 358 6.53 -0.42 38.99
C THR A 358 5.03 -0.19 39.16
N GLY A 359 4.26 -1.27 39.16
CA GLY A 359 2.81 -1.25 39.31
C GLY A 359 2.03 -1.17 37.99
N SER A 360 2.72 -1.02 36.86
CA SER A 360 2.13 -1.03 35.52
C SER A 360 1.99 -2.45 34.99
N VAL A 361 0.95 -2.69 34.19
CA VAL A 361 0.72 -3.99 33.52
C VAL A 361 0.45 -3.84 32.02
N CYS A 362 0.44 -2.59 31.52
CA CYS A 362 0.23 -2.21 30.14
C CYS A 362 0.71 -0.77 29.93
N ASP A 363 0.80 -0.32 28.67
CA ASP A 363 1.25 1.02 28.29
C ASP A 363 0.13 1.84 27.65
N ASP A 364 -0.31 2.92 28.31
CA ASP A 364 -1.39 3.81 27.84
C ASP A 364 -1.15 4.42 26.44
N SER A 365 0.11 4.56 26.02
CA SER A 365 0.50 5.19 24.75
C SER A 365 0.48 4.23 23.56
N LYS A 366 0.53 2.91 23.82
CA LYS A 366 0.64 1.86 22.79
C LYS A 366 -0.57 0.93 22.80
N ASP A 367 -1.10 0.64 23.97
CA ASP A 367 -2.13 -0.36 24.17
C ASP A 367 -3.52 0.26 24.16
N SER A 368 -4.32 -0.07 23.14
CA SER A 368 -5.69 0.45 22.96
C SER A 368 -6.66 0.05 24.09
N CYS A 369 -6.32 -0.98 24.87
CA CYS A 369 -7.05 -1.41 26.05
C CYS A 369 -6.31 -1.12 27.36
N CYS A 370 -5.39 -0.15 27.39
CA CYS A 370 -4.75 0.32 28.62
C CYS A 370 -5.28 1.68 29.07
N LYS A 371 -5.43 1.86 30.38
CA LYS A 371 -5.77 3.15 30.98
C LYS A 371 -5.16 3.30 32.36
N ASN A 372 -4.41 4.38 32.56
CA ASN A 372 -3.61 4.62 33.77
C ASN A 372 -2.69 3.43 34.08
N CYS A 373 -2.04 2.88 33.06
CA CYS A 373 -1.14 1.73 33.13
C CYS A 373 -1.80 0.42 33.63
N GLN A 374 -3.13 0.34 33.54
CA GLN A 374 -3.94 -0.81 33.95
C GLN A 374 -4.86 -1.27 32.82
N LEU A 375 -5.16 -2.57 32.81
CA LEU A 375 -6.10 -3.13 31.83
C LEU A 375 -7.47 -2.44 31.94
N SER A 376 -7.97 -2.00 30.79
CA SER A 376 -9.31 -1.44 30.66
C SER A 376 -10.36 -2.50 30.94
N ARG A 377 -11.49 -2.08 31.52
CA ARG A 377 -12.58 -3.01 31.85
C ARG A 377 -13.16 -3.66 30.60
N ALA A 378 -13.65 -4.89 30.77
CA ALA A 378 -14.36 -5.62 29.72
C ALA A 378 -15.53 -4.78 29.16
N GLY A 379 -15.64 -4.69 27.84
CA GLY A 379 -16.69 -3.91 27.17
C GLY A 379 -16.35 -2.44 26.90
N MET A 380 -15.15 -1.97 27.25
CA MET A 380 -14.66 -0.66 26.78
C MET A 380 -14.34 -0.73 25.29
N VAL A 381 -14.84 0.21 24.49
CA VAL A 381 -14.55 0.26 23.04
C VAL A 381 -13.08 0.65 22.83
N CYS A 382 -12.31 -0.21 22.18
CA CYS A 382 -10.91 0.06 21.82
C CYS A 382 -10.76 0.41 20.34
N ARG A 383 -11.59 -0.14 19.47
CA ARG A 383 -11.71 0.29 18.07
C ARG A 383 -13.16 0.56 17.73
N LYS A 384 -13.44 1.76 17.22
CA LYS A 384 -14.78 2.12 16.76
C LYS A 384 -14.98 1.56 15.35
N ALA A 385 -16.21 1.14 15.06
CA ALA A 385 -16.60 0.79 13.70
C ALA A 385 -16.41 2.01 12.77
N SER A 386 -15.68 1.82 11.68
CA SER A 386 -15.47 2.80 10.60
C SER A 386 -16.68 2.95 9.69
N GLY A 387 -17.60 1.98 9.70
CA GLY A 387 -18.81 1.99 8.90
C GLY A 387 -19.77 0.87 9.28
N PRO A 388 -20.92 0.75 8.60
CA PRO A 388 -21.96 -0.22 8.95
C PRO A 388 -21.57 -1.68 8.66
N CYS A 389 -20.49 -1.91 7.90
CA CYS A 389 -19.95 -3.23 7.59
C CYS A 389 -18.73 -3.62 8.44
N ASP A 390 -18.35 -2.74 9.36
CA ASP A 390 -17.23 -2.91 10.26
C ASP A 390 -17.75 -3.11 11.69
N LYS A 391 -17.22 -4.07 12.44
CA LYS A 391 -17.65 -4.30 13.83
C LYS A 391 -16.83 -3.41 14.76
N PRO A 392 -17.40 -2.89 15.85
CA PRO A 392 -16.59 -2.31 16.91
C PRO A 392 -15.95 -3.42 17.76
N GLU A 393 -14.70 -3.24 18.16
CA GLU A 393 -14.02 -4.13 19.10
C GLU A 393 -13.97 -3.54 20.49
N PHE A 394 -14.04 -4.45 21.46
CA PHE A 394 -14.15 -4.13 22.85
C PHE A 394 -13.05 -4.85 23.63
N CYS A 395 -12.46 -4.14 24.58
CA CYS A 395 -11.52 -4.69 25.52
C CYS A 395 -12.13 -5.89 26.24
N THR A 396 -11.33 -6.93 26.42
CA THR A 396 -11.76 -8.17 27.09
C THR A 396 -11.69 -8.06 28.62
N GLY A 397 -10.98 -7.05 29.14
CA GLY A 397 -10.63 -6.95 30.55
C GLY A 397 -9.49 -7.87 30.99
N LYS A 398 -8.89 -8.60 30.05
CA LYS A 398 -7.83 -9.58 30.31
C LYS A 398 -6.57 -9.39 29.45
N SER A 399 -6.64 -8.50 28.47
CA SER A 399 -5.53 -8.13 27.59
C SER A 399 -5.46 -6.62 27.44
N SER A 400 -4.25 -6.09 27.24
CA SER A 400 -3.96 -4.70 26.92
C SER A 400 -4.16 -4.39 25.44
N GLU A 401 -4.13 -5.41 24.59
CA GLU A 401 -4.43 -5.32 23.17
C GLU A 401 -5.94 -5.28 22.89
N CYS A 402 -6.31 -4.54 21.85
CA CYS A 402 -7.65 -4.62 21.28
C CYS A 402 -7.78 -5.93 20.51
N PRO A 403 -8.92 -6.65 20.60
CA PRO A 403 -9.17 -7.81 19.75
C PRO A 403 -8.99 -7.51 18.26
N LYS A 404 -8.73 -8.56 17.48
CA LYS A 404 -8.54 -8.45 16.03
C LYS A 404 -9.76 -7.81 15.36
N ASP A 405 -9.47 -6.89 14.43
CA ASP A 405 -10.47 -6.21 13.59
C ASP A 405 -11.30 -7.23 12.78
N GLU A 406 -12.62 -7.19 12.99
CA GLU A 406 -13.60 -8.00 12.30
C GLU A 406 -14.62 -7.15 11.52
N SER A 407 -14.96 -7.63 10.32
CA SER A 407 -16.09 -7.10 9.53
C SER A 407 -17.32 -7.99 9.63
N TRP A 408 -18.48 -7.43 9.29
CA TRP A 408 -19.66 -8.23 8.98
C TRP A 408 -19.42 -9.06 7.71
N GLU A 409 -20.13 -10.20 7.61
CA GLU A 409 -19.98 -11.11 6.48
C GLU A 409 -20.36 -10.43 5.15
N ASP A 410 -19.65 -10.78 4.08
CA ASP A 410 -19.95 -10.29 2.75
C ASP A 410 -21.40 -10.64 2.34
N GLY A 411 -22.06 -9.71 1.66
CA GLY A 411 -23.47 -9.80 1.31
C GLY A 411 -24.43 -9.35 2.41
N THR A 412 -23.97 -9.15 3.66
CA THR A 412 -24.79 -8.59 4.75
C THR A 412 -25.37 -7.25 4.32
N TYR A 413 -26.67 -7.05 4.54
CA TYR A 413 -27.32 -5.79 4.18
C TYR A 413 -26.73 -4.62 4.95
N CYS A 414 -26.43 -3.54 4.25
CA CYS A 414 -26.02 -2.27 4.85
C CYS A 414 -26.69 -1.13 4.08
N SER A 415 -27.03 -0.04 4.77
CA SER A 415 -27.77 1.05 4.14
C SER A 415 -26.83 2.04 3.45
N LEU A 416 -26.90 2.07 2.12
CA LEU A 416 -26.47 3.20 1.30
C LEU A 416 -27.66 4.14 1.03
N HIS A 417 -27.40 5.32 0.44
CA HIS A 417 -28.42 6.33 0.12
C HIS A 417 -29.62 5.78 -0.67
N ASP A 418 -29.40 4.77 -1.51
CA ASP A 418 -30.39 4.12 -2.37
C ASP A 418 -30.93 2.79 -1.79
N ARG A 419 -30.52 2.44 -0.56
CA ARG A 419 -30.84 1.16 0.13
C ARG A 419 -30.41 -0.10 -0.63
N THR A 420 -29.47 -0.01 -1.57
CA THR A 420 -28.97 -1.19 -2.33
C THR A 420 -27.67 -1.78 -1.76
N GLY A 421 -27.16 -1.20 -0.67
CA GLY A 421 -25.87 -1.57 -0.09
C GLY A 421 -25.81 -2.99 0.47
N SER A 422 -24.65 -3.62 0.27
CA SER A 422 -24.23 -4.82 0.98
C SER A 422 -22.77 -4.75 1.37
N CYS A 423 -22.40 -5.44 2.44
CA CYS A 423 -21.02 -5.55 2.87
C CYS A 423 -20.20 -6.32 1.83
N ALA A 424 -19.06 -5.78 1.47
CA ALA A 424 -18.07 -6.42 0.60
C ALA A 424 -16.68 -6.00 1.11
N SER A 425 -15.87 -6.97 1.52
CA SER A 425 -14.52 -6.73 2.07
C SER A 425 -14.50 -5.68 3.18
N GLY A 426 -15.48 -5.75 4.09
CA GLY A 426 -15.62 -4.83 5.23
C GLY A 426 -16.19 -3.43 4.91
N ARG A 427 -16.52 -3.14 3.65
CA ARG A 427 -17.11 -1.85 3.23
C ARG A 427 -18.55 -2.02 2.80
N CYS A 428 -19.39 -1.03 3.11
CA CYS A 428 -20.74 -0.98 2.59
C CYS A 428 -20.72 -0.43 1.16
N THR A 429 -21.09 -1.25 0.19
CA THR A 429 -20.99 -0.89 -1.23
C THR A 429 -22.12 -1.52 -2.04
N SER A 430 -22.26 -1.08 -3.29
CA SER A 430 -23.12 -1.71 -4.30
C SER A 430 -22.46 -1.60 -5.67
N PRO A 431 -22.89 -2.38 -6.68
CA PRO A 431 -22.41 -2.20 -8.04
C PRO A 431 -22.54 -0.74 -8.53
N SER A 432 -23.67 -0.09 -8.21
CA SER A 432 -23.92 1.30 -8.60
C SER A 432 -23.03 2.28 -7.84
N GLU A 433 -22.78 2.04 -6.55
CA GLU A 433 -21.88 2.88 -5.76
C GLU A 433 -20.43 2.78 -6.28
N GLN A 434 -19.96 1.59 -6.65
CA GLN A 434 -18.65 1.43 -7.28
C GLN A 434 -18.58 2.15 -8.64
N CYS A 435 -19.66 2.15 -9.43
CA CYS A 435 -19.71 2.97 -10.65
C CYS A 435 -19.64 4.48 -10.39
N ARG A 436 -20.27 4.94 -9.30
CA ARG A 436 -20.24 6.34 -8.87
C ARG A 436 -18.86 6.77 -8.38
N GLU A 437 -18.14 5.89 -7.68
CA GLU A 437 -16.76 6.16 -7.25
C GLU A 437 -15.77 6.18 -8.44
N LEU A 438 -16.03 5.35 -9.46
CA LEU A 438 -15.13 5.18 -10.60
C LEU A 438 -15.36 6.16 -11.75
N THR A 439 -16.58 6.70 -11.89
CA THR A 439 -16.95 7.52 -13.05
C THR A 439 -17.68 8.80 -12.65
N ASN A 440 -17.44 9.88 -13.39
CA ASN A 440 -18.15 11.15 -13.21
C ASN A 440 -19.44 11.25 -14.05
N PHE A 441 -19.77 10.23 -14.85
CA PHE A 441 -20.89 10.24 -15.80
C PHE A 441 -21.92 9.12 -15.57
N SER A 442 -21.68 8.22 -14.61
CA SER A 442 -22.58 7.11 -14.32
C SER A 442 -22.79 6.97 -12.82
N ILE A 443 -24.06 7.00 -12.41
CA ILE A 443 -24.52 6.77 -11.04
C ILE A 443 -25.15 5.38 -10.84
N SER A 444 -25.25 4.59 -11.91
CA SER A 444 -26.02 3.34 -11.94
C SER A 444 -25.22 2.23 -12.62
N ALA A 445 -25.15 1.06 -11.98
CA ALA A 445 -24.59 -0.12 -12.60
C ALA A 445 -25.55 -0.77 -13.60
N CYS A 446 -24.99 -1.44 -14.59
CA CYS A 446 -25.70 -2.41 -15.42
C CYS A 446 -25.97 -3.69 -14.63
N GLN A 447 -26.86 -4.56 -15.14
CA GLN A 447 -27.12 -5.85 -14.46
C GLN A 447 -25.80 -6.61 -14.23
N PRO A 448 -25.41 -6.88 -12.97
CA PRO A 448 -24.10 -7.44 -12.64
C PRO A 448 -24.08 -8.95 -12.91
N ARG A 449 -24.19 -9.35 -14.18
CA ARG A 449 -24.10 -10.77 -14.60
C ARG A 449 -22.68 -11.32 -14.51
N SER A 450 -21.71 -10.43 -14.30
CA SER A 450 -20.29 -10.77 -14.11
C SER A 450 -19.73 -9.93 -12.98
N CYS A 451 -18.56 -10.30 -12.50
CA CYS A 451 -17.83 -9.52 -11.52
C CYS A 451 -16.96 -8.42 -12.12
N LYS A 452 -17.10 -8.12 -13.42
CA LYS A 452 -16.50 -6.93 -14.01
C LYS A 452 -17.39 -5.73 -13.76
N VAL A 453 -16.79 -4.60 -13.38
CA VAL A 453 -17.51 -3.34 -13.21
C VAL A 453 -18.17 -2.97 -14.53
N SER A 454 -19.48 -2.69 -14.49
CA SER A 454 -20.24 -2.32 -15.67
C SER A 454 -21.19 -1.18 -15.33
N CYS A 455 -20.94 -0.01 -15.92
CA CYS A 455 -21.60 1.24 -15.57
C CYS A 455 -22.48 1.74 -16.73
N MET A 456 -23.64 2.28 -16.38
CA MET A 456 -24.65 2.74 -17.33
C MET A 456 -24.61 4.26 -17.44
N ASN A 457 -24.44 4.81 -18.65
CA ASN A 457 -24.56 6.25 -18.86
C ASN A 457 -26.03 6.71 -18.89
N ASP A 458 -26.26 8.02 -18.97
CA ASP A 458 -27.60 8.63 -19.01
C ASP A 458 -28.47 8.14 -20.19
N ASN A 459 -27.85 7.66 -21.26
CA ASN A 459 -28.54 7.10 -22.44
C ASN A 459 -28.86 5.60 -22.30
N GLY A 460 -28.57 4.98 -21.15
CA GLY A 460 -28.80 3.55 -20.90
C GLY A 460 -27.76 2.62 -21.52
N VAL A 461 -26.62 3.15 -22.01
CA VAL A 461 -25.54 2.36 -22.61
C VAL A 461 -24.60 1.86 -21.52
N CYS A 462 -24.33 0.55 -21.54
CA CYS A 462 -23.43 -0.12 -20.59
C CYS A 462 -21.98 -0.13 -21.09
N TYR A 463 -21.09 0.33 -20.24
CA TYR A 463 -19.64 0.26 -20.44
C TYR A 463 -19.04 -0.68 -19.41
N SER A 464 -18.43 -1.76 -19.88
CA SER A 464 -17.71 -2.69 -19.02
C SER A 464 -16.26 -2.26 -18.88
N SER A 465 -15.78 -2.16 -17.66
CA SER A 465 -14.38 -1.88 -17.36
C SER A 465 -13.54 -3.15 -17.36
N SER A 466 -12.22 -2.99 -17.41
CA SER A 466 -11.24 -4.07 -17.21
C SER A 466 -11.08 -4.47 -15.74
N ILE A 467 -11.58 -3.64 -14.81
CA ILE A 467 -11.53 -3.92 -13.36
C ILE A 467 -12.73 -4.74 -12.88
N ASN A 468 -12.52 -5.50 -11.81
CA ASN A 468 -13.56 -6.26 -11.13
C ASN A 468 -14.23 -5.43 -10.04
N TYR A 469 -15.48 -5.74 -9.72
CA TYR A 469 -16.12 -5.29 -8.48
C TYR A 469 -15.33 -5.82 -7.28
N LEU A 470 -15.37 -5.09 -6.17
CA LEU A 470 -14.76 -5.48 -4.90
C LEU A 470 -15.23 -6.90 -4.49
N ASP A 471 -14.33 -7.70 -3.95
CA ASP A 471 -14.68 -9.04 -3.46
C ASP A 471 -15.74 -8.92 -2.35
N GLY A 472 -16.76 -9.77 -2.42
CA GLY A 472 -18.00 -9.68 -1.64
C GLY A 472 -19.12 -8.86 -2.30
N THR A 473 -18.89 -8.20 -3.44
CA THR A 473 -19.95 -7.44 -4.12
C THR A 473 -21.00 -8.36 -4.72
N ARG A 474 -22.29 -8.01 -4.61
CA ARG A 474 -23.39 -8.77 -5.21
C ARG A 474 -23.30 -8.82 -6.74
N CYS A 475 -23.43 -10.04 -7.27
CA CYS A 475 -23.59 -10.35 -8.68
C CYS A 475 -24.86 -11.19 -8.91
N ALA A 476 -25.17 -11.52 -10.16
CA ALA A 476 -26.36 -12.29 -10.52
C ALA A 476 -26.35 -13.68 -9.86
N GLY A 477 -27.05 -13.81 -8.73
CA GLY A 477 -27.20 -15.05 -7.97
C GLY A 477 -26.08 -15.35 -6.95
N GLY A 478 -25.20 -14.38 -6.65
CA GLY A 478 -24.01 -14.65 -5.85
C GLY A 478 -23.25 -13.43 -5.36
N LEU A 479 -22.01 -13.66 -4.95
CA LEU A 479 -21.02 -12.66 -4.55
C LEU A 479 -19.74 -12.80 -5.39
N CYS A 480 -19.05 -11.70 -5.61
CA CYS A 480 -17.81 -11.67 -6.39
C CYS A 480 -16.60 -12.08 -5.56
N TYR A 481 -15.77 -12.98 -6.10
CA TYR A 481 -14.45 -13.29 -5.54
C TYR A 481 -13.46 -13.58 -6.67
N ASN A 482 -12.30 -12.92 -6.66
CA ASN A 482 -11.27 -13.08 -7.69
C ASN A 482 -11.83 -12.94 -9.13
N GLY A 483 -12.75 -11.99 -9.33
CA GLY A 483 -13.37 -11.73 -10.64
C GLY A 483 -14.39 -12.79 -11.10
N LYS A 484 -14.79 -13.74 -10.25
CA LYS A 484 -15.83 -14.74 -10.53
C LYS A 484 -17.02 -14.55 -9.61
N CYS A 485 -18.23 -14.73 -10.16
CA CYS A 485 -19.46 -14.71 -9.38
C CYS A 485 -19.67 -16.09 -8.75
N ILE A 486 -19.54 -16.18 -7.43
CA ILE A 486 -19.74 -17.40 -6.65
C ILE A 486 -21.19 -17.42 -6.13
N PRO A 487 -21.97 -18.47 -6.42
CA PRO A 487 -23.33 -18.59 -5.92
C PRO A 487 -23.35 -18.57 -4.39
N ILE A 488 -24.30 -17.84 -3.82
CA ILE A 488 -24.62 -18.00 -2.40
C ILE A 488 -25.51 -19.24 -2.27
N GLU A 489 -25.02 -20.29 -1.62
CA GLU A 489 -25.89 -21.40 -1.25
C GLU A 489 -26.97 -20.87 -0.31
N GLU A 490 -28.24 -21.02 -0.68
CA GLU A 490 -29.39 -20.72 0.17
C GLU A 490 -29.42 -21.69 1.37
N THR A 491 -28.53 -21.50 2.33
CA THR A 491 -28.60 -22.17 3.65
C THR A 491 -28.88 -21.17 4.77
N SER A 492 -29.22 -19.92 4.44
CA SER A 492 -29.47 -18.83 5.40
C SER A 492 -30.95 -18.50 5.63
N ALA A 493 -31.86 -19.47 5.41
CA ALA A 493 -33.10 -19.54 6.19
C ALA A 493 -32.83 -19.96 7.67
N ALA A 494 -31.58 -20.30 8.02
CA ALA A 494 -31.18 -20.74 9.36
C ALA A 494 -30.49 -19.69 10.25
N THR A 495 -30.27 -18.45 9.80
CA THR A 495 -29.55 -17.44 10.62
C THR A 495 -30.46 -16.47 11.39
N TRP A 496 -31.79 -16.53 11.20
CA TRP A 496 -32.75 -15.84 12.08
C TRP A 496 -32.94 -16.52 13.45
N ARG A 497 -32.17 -17.58 13.77
CA ARG A 497 -32.21 -18.27 15.09
C ARG A 497 -30.95 -18.12 15.95
N LYS A 498 -29.97 -17.30 15.55
CA LYS A 498 -28.82 -16.97 16.41
C LYS A 498 -28.47 -15.48 16.37
N GLN A 499 -29.46 -14.63 16.61
CA GLN A 499 -29.19 -13.46 17.43
C GLN A 499 -29.28 -13.94 18.89
N PRO A 500 -28.22 -13.87 19.71
CA PRO A 500 -28.47 -13.61 21.11
C PRO A 500 -29.13 -12.23 21.12
N SER A 501 -30.44 -12.21 21.35
CA SER A 501 -31.18 -11.00 21.65
C SER A 501 -30.35 -10.16 22.60
N LEU A 502 -29.93 -8.98 22.12
CA LEU A 502 -29.27 -7.96 22.91
C LEU A 502 -30.29 -7.32 23.86
N PHE A 503 -30.85 -8.13 24.75
CA PHE A 503 -31.67 -7.80 25.91
C PHE A 503 -31.57 -8.97 26.89
N CYS A 504 -30.42 -9.13 27.52
CA CYS A 504 -30.39 -9.77 28.83
C CYS A 504 -31.02 -8.77 29.82
N ALA A 505 -32.36 -8.66 29.82
CA ALA A 505 -33.04 -8.27 31.03
C ALA A 505 -32.74 -9.39 32.03
N SER A 506 -31.93 -9.08 33.05
CA SER A 506 -31.65 -10.03 34.13
C SER A 506 -32.98 -10.54 34.68
N ALA A 507 -33.05 -11.81 35.08
CA ALA A 507 -34.25 -12.38 35.72
C ALA A 507 -34.77 -11.49 36.89
N THR A 508 -33.86 -10.73 37.51
CA THR A 508 -34.18 -9.73 38.53
C THR A 508 -35.00 -8.54 38.02
N MET A 509 -34.79 -8.04 36.79
CA MET A 509 -35.62 -6.97 36.21
C MET A 509 -37.05 -7.42 35.90
N LEU A 510 -37.24 -8.64 35.39
CA LEU A 510 -38.58 -9.16 35.11
C LEU A 510 -39.37 -9.45 36.38
N ILE A 511 -38.71 -9.94 37.43
CA ILE A 511 -39.32 -10.11 38.76
C ILE A 511 -39.65 -8.74 39.38
N SER A 512 -38.79 -7.73 39.19
CA SER A 512 -39.04 -6.37 39.69
C SER A 512 -40.23 -5.72 39.00
N LEU A 513 -40.35 -5.87 37.68
CA LEU A 513 -41.51 -5.36 36.91
C LEU A 513 -42.81 -6.10 37.25
N ALA A 514 -42.75 -7.41 37.50
CA ALA A 514 -43.89 -8.19 37.94
C ALA A 514 -44.35 -7.81 39.37
N LEU A 515 -43.42 -7.54 40.28
CA LEU A 515 -43.73 -7.07 41.64
C LEU A 515 -44.31 -5.65 41.63
N ILE A 516 -43.81 -4.76 40.77
CA ILE A 516 -44.38 -3.42 40.58
C ILE A 516 -45.79 -3.53 40.01
N ALA A 517 -46.00 -4.37 39.00
CA ALA A 517 -47.33 -4.58 38.42
C ALA A 517 -48.33 -5.17 39.42
N TRP A 518 -47.89 -6.04 40.32
CA TRP A 518 -48.73 -6.60 41.39
C TRP A 518 -49.03 -5.62 42.53
N PHE A 519 -48.21 -4.58 42.71
CA PHE A 519 -48.48 -3.54 43.71
C PHE A 519 -49.42 -2.44 43.20
N PHE A 520 -49.59 -2.30 41.89
CA PHE A 520 -50.46 -1.30 41.25
C PHE A 520 -51.76 -1.88 40.66
N TRP A 521 -52.07 -3.14 40.97
CA TRP A 521 -53.32 -3.84 40.67
C TRP A 521 -53.84 -4.48 41.94
#